data_AF-A0AAV5QYY6-F1
#
_entry.id   AF-A0AAV5QYY6-F1
#
_cell.length_a   1.000
_cell.length_b   1.000
_cell.length_c   1.000
_cell.angle_alpha   90.00
_cell.angle_beta   90.00
_cell.angle_gamma   90.00
#
_symmetry.space_group_name_H-M   'P 1'
#
loop_
_entity.id
_entity.type
_entity.pdbx_description
1 polymer ?
#
loop_
_entity_poly.entity_id
_entity_poly.type
_entity_poly.pdbx_seq_one_letter_code
_entity_poly.pdbx_strand_id
1 'polypeptide(L)'
;MALTGNRNIRGNKGPRKDTRKYLNGKQGKTDEIRKALTHRARLRKNYFKLLEREGLDVPSKEGSDIVEEHYREERAADDNDNDSENETEENEGPKSEIDIIKEKVKEHKPLTFQERMALKKSRKELDKQRKMESTKKKIQKMKEENYQRQRQTERIRNTKTRKGQPLMGPRINSLLEKIQQDKTNNK
;
A
#
# COMPACT_ATOMS: atom_id res chain seq x y z
N MET A 1 -3.84 -29.96 -55.40
CA MET A 1 -2.63 -29.21 -54.99
C MET A 1 -2.89 -27.72 -55.21
N ALA A 2 -3.02 -26.91 -54.16
CA ALA A 2 -2.81 -25.45 -54.19
C ALA A 2 -2.85 -24.88 -52.76
N LEU A 3 -1.65 -24.84 -52.18
CA LEU A 3 -1.05 -23.90 -51.23
C LEU A 3 -1.95 -23.03 -50.31
N THR A 4 -1.75 -23.29 -49.02
CA THR A 4 -2.07 -22.46 -47.85
C THR A 4 -1.41 -21.08 -47.91
N GLY A 5 -2.22 -20.02 -47.83
CA GLY A 5 -1.76 -18.63 -47.68
C GLY A 5 -2.12 -18.05 -46.32
N ASN A 6 -1.56 -18.59 -45.24
CA ASN A 6 -1.77 -18.06 -43.89
C ASN A 6 -0.87 -16.83 -43.67
N ARG A 7 -1.42 -15.63 -43.90
CA ARG A 7 -0.71 -14.36 -43.71
C ARG A 7 -0.58 -14.04 -42.21
N ASN A 8 0.51 -14.51 -41.61
CA ASN A 8 0.99 -14.09 -40.29
C ASN A 8 1.47 -12.63 -40.33
N ILE A 9 0.54 -11.67 -40.27
CA ILE A 9 0.85 -10.27 -39.97
C ILE A 9 0.92 -10.12 -38.45
N ARG A 10 2.00 -10.63 -37.85
CA ARG A 10 2.35 -10.29 -36.46
C ARG A 10 3.04 -8.94 -36.48
N GLY A 11 2.24 -7.88 -36.49
CA GLY A 11 2.73 -6.52 -36.25
C GLY A 11 3.50 -6.50 -34.93
N ASN A 12 4.76 -6.09 -34.98
CA ASN A 12 5.63 -5.87 -33.84
C ASN A 12 5.09 -4.68 -33.01
N LYS A 13 4.02 -4.91 -32.26
CA LYS A 13 3.50 -3.95 -31.30
C LYS A 13 4.48 -3.97 -30.13
N GLY A 14 5.36 -2.96 -30.08
CA GLY A 14 6.29 -2.76 -28.98
C GLY A 14 5.59 -2.83 -27.61
N PRO A 15 6.35 -3.03 -26.52
CA PRO A 15 5.80 -3.32 -25.21
C PRO A 15 4.77 -2.25 -24.81
N ARG A 16 3.51 -2.67 -24.70
CA ARG A 16 2.42 -1.80 -24.26
C ARG A 16 2.79 -1.23 -22.90
N LYS A 17 2.77 0.11 -22.77
CA LYS A 17 3.01 0.79 -21.50
C LYS A 17 1.97 0.27 -20.50
N ASP A 18 2.43 -0.38 -19.43
CA ASP A 18 1.54 -0.95 -18.40
C ASP A 18 0.84 0.20 -17.66
N THR A 19 -0.40 0.47 -18.03
CA THR A 19 -1.22 1.56 -17.50
C THR A 19 -1.64 1.33 -16.05
N ARG A 20 -1.47 0.10 -15.52
CA ARG A 20 -1.74 -0.24 -14.11
C ARG A 20 -0.84 0.51 -13.12
N LYS A 21 0.26 1.11 -13.59
CA LYS A 21 1.19 1.89 -12.76
C LYS A 21 0.57 3.18 -12.22
N TYR A 22 -0.40 3.77 -12.93
CA TYR A 22 -1.11 4.97 -12.48
C TYR A 22 -2.33 4.66 -11.60
N LEU A 23 -2.66 3.37 -11.43
CA LEU A 23 -3.84 2.93 -10.67
C LEU A 23 -3.67 3.15 -9.16
N ASN A 24 -2.43 3.17 -8.66
CA ASN A 24 -2.10 3.38 -7.25
C ASN A 24 -1.82 4.86 -6.88
N GLY A 25 -2.17 5.81 -7.76
CA GLY A 25 -2.06 7.25 -7.49
C GLY A 25 -0.65 7.72 -7.10
N LYS A 26 -0.49 8.29 -5.89
CA LYS A 26 0.77 8.87 -5.39
C LYS A 26 1.89 7.82 -5.26
N GLN A 27 1.57 6.60 -4.82
CA GLN A 27 2.56 5.53 -4.62
C GLN A 27 3.10 5.00 -5.96
N GLY A 28 2.25 4.89 -6.99
CA GLY A 28 2.69 4.47 -8.32
C GLY A 28 3.70 5.44 -8.95
N LYS A 29 3.49 6.75 -8.77
CA LYS A 29 4.40 7.80 -9.25
C LYS A 29 5.75 7.78 -8.53
N THR A 30 5.76 7.62 -7.20
CA THR A 30 7.02 7.58 -6.43
C THR A 30 7.86 6.35 -6.78
N ASP A 31 7.23 5.19 -6.98
CA ASP A 31 7.92 3.98 -7.44
C ASP A 31 8.50 4.14 -8.86
N GLU A 32 7.79 4.83 -9.76
CA GLU A 32 8.28 5.12 -11.12
C GLU A 32 9.50 6.05 -11.09
N ILE A 33 9.46 7.10 -10.28
CA ILE A 33 10.58 8.02 -10.08
C ILE A 33 11.80 7.25 -9.53
N ARG A 34 11.62 6.42 -8.49
CA ARG A 34 12.69 5.58 -7.94
C ARG A 34 13.29 4.64 -8.99
N LYS A 35 12.44 4.02 -9.82
CA LYS A 35 12.88 3.14 -10.91
C LYS A 35 13.66 3.91 -11.98
N ALA A 36 13.19 5.09 -12.37
CA ALA A 36 13.86 5.95 -13.34
C ALA A 36 15.21 6.45 -12.83
N LEU A 37 15.31 6.87 -11.57
CA LEU A 37 16.56 7.28 -10.92
C LEU A 37 17.57 6.13 -10.87
N THR A 38 17.12 4.94 -10.47
CA THR A 38 17.97 3.73 -10.44
C THR A 38 18.48 3.38 -11.85
N HIS A 39 17.61 3.46 -12.85
CA HIS A 39 18.00 3.22 -14.24
C HIS A 39 19.02 4.25 -14.74
N ARG A 40 18.80 5.54 -14.46
CA ARG A 40 19.73 6.62 -14.81
C ARG A 40 21.10 6.42 -14.17
N ALA A 41 21.15 6.05 -12.89
CA ALA A 41 22.40 5.75 -12.19
C ALA A 41 23.15 4.57 -12.82
N ARG A 42 22.42 3.51 -13.20
CA ARG A 42 23.00 2.35 -13.91
C ARG A 42 23.56 2.74 -15.28
N LEU A 43 22.81 3.52 -16.07
CA LEU A 43 23.29 4.02 -17.36
C LEU A 43 24.55 4.87 -17.19
N ARG A 44 24.56 5.77 -16.20
CA ARG A 44 25.72 6.60 -15.90
C ARG A 44 26.96 5.77 -15.54
N LYS A 45 26.78 4.74 -14.70
CA LYS A 45 27.85 3.79 -14.36
C LYS A 45 28.37 3.02 -15.58
N ASN A 46 27.47 2.55 -16.43
CA ASN A 46 27.85 1.82 -17.64
C ASN A 46 28.57 2.72 -18.64
N TYR A 47 28.15 3.98 -18.76
CA TYR A 47 28.80 4.99 -19.59
C TYR A 47 30.24 5.26 -19.13
N PHE A 48 30.45 5.48 -17.83
CA PHE A 48 31.81 5.68 -17.30
C PHE A 48 32.71 4.46 -17.50
N LYS A 49 32.18 3.24 -17.34
CA LYS A 49 32.92 2.01 -17.67
C LYS A 49 33.31 1.89 -19.15
N LEU A 50 32.48 2.43 -20.05
CA LEU A 50 32.80 2.46 -21.49
C LEU A 50 33.91 3.48 -21.76
N LEU A 51 33.83 4.68 -21.17
CA LEU A 51 34.89 5.69 -21.27
C LEU A 51 36.24 5.17 -20.74
N GLU A 52 36.26 4.52 -19.57
CA GLU A 52 37.46 3.87 -19.02
C GLU A 52 38.03 2.84 -20.00
N ARG A 53 37.16 2.07 -20.67
CA ARG A 53 37.57 1.04 -21.64
C ARG A 53 38.10 1.64 -22.94
N GLU A 54 37.59 2.79 -23.34
CA GLU A 54 38.03 3.54 -24.53
C GLU A 54 39.27 4.41 -24.25
N GLY A 55 39.75 4.44 -23.00
CA GLY A 55 40.91 5.23 -22.58
C GLY A 55 40.62 6.73 -22.51
N LEU A 56 39.34 7.11 -22.47
CA LEU A 56 38.90 8.50 -22.36
C LEU A 56 38.82 8.90 -20.89
N ASP A 57 39.17 10.15 -20.61
CA ASP A 57 39.27 10.66 -19.24
C ASP A 57 37.89 10.69 -18.57
N VAL A 58 37.76 10.00 -17.45
CA VAL A 58 36.53 9.99 -16.64
C VAL A 58 36.65 11.12 -15.62
N PRO A 59 35.68 12.05 -15.55
CA PRO A 59 35.73 13.12 -14.57
C PRO A 59 35.86 12.53 -13.16
N SER A 60 37.04 12.74 -12.55
CA SER A 60 37.38 12.26 -11.21
C SER A 60 36.38 12.81 -10.20
N LYS A 61 36.07 11.98 -9.20
CA LYS A 61 35.06 12.23 -8.15
C LYS A 61 35.53 13.28 -7.12
N GLU A 62 36.56 14.05 -7.42
CA GLU A 62 37.24 14.98 -6.50
C GLU A 62 36.41 16.21 -6.09
N GLY A 63 35.19 16.36 -6.62
CA GLY A 63 34.23 17.36 -6.15
C GLY A 63 33.27 16.90 -5.05
N SER A 64 33.31 15.64 -4.59
CA SER A 64 32.33 15.14 -3.60
C SER A 64 32.63 15.53 -2.16
N ASP A 65 33.87 15.87 -1.82
CA ASP A 65 34.27 16.03 -0.42
C ASP A 65 33.96 17.44 0.12
N ILE A 66 33.83 18.45 -0.74
CA ILE A 66 33.52 19.83 -0.34
C ILE A 66 32.01 20.02 -0.08
N VAL A 67 31.15 19.22 -0.70
CA VAL A 67 29.69 19.34 -0.56
C VAL A 67 29.16 18.50 0.62
N GLU A 68 29.94 17.56 1.14
CA GLU A 68 29.48 16.66 2.22
C GLU A 68 29.49 17.33 3.60
N GLU A 69 30.25 18.42 3.77
CA GLU A 69 30.37 19.14 5.05
C GLU A 69 29.24 20.17 5.27
N HIS A 70 28.79 20.86 4.23
CA HIS A 70 27.79 21.96 4.35
C HIS A 70 26.31 21.50 4.30
N TYR A 71 26.04 20.21 4.10
CA TYR A 71 24.69 19.63 4.13
C TYR A 71 24.45 18.69 5.31
N ARG A 72 25.36 18.63 6.28
CA ARG A 72 25.20 17.85 7.52
C ARG A 72 24.46 18.59 8.63
N GLU A 73 24.43 19.92 8.62
CA GLU A 73 23.83 20.70 9.72
C GLU A 73 22.34 21.02 9.56
N GLU A 74 21.74 20.92 8.36
CA GLU A 74 20.32 21.29 8.12
C GLU A 74 19.41 20.11 7.72
N ARG A 75 19.72 18.88 8.13
CA ARG A 75 18.83 17.71 7.96
C ARG A 75 18.46 17.03 9.28
N ALA A 76 18.33 17.82 10.33
CA ALA A 76 17.85 17.37 11.64
C ALA A 76 16.35 17.68 11.90
N ALA A 77 15.58 18.09 10.90
CA ALA A 77 14.15 18.36 11.06
C ALA A 77 13.35 17.84 9.87
N ASP A 78 12.28 17.09 10.17
CA ASP A 78 11.21 16.67 9.26
C ASP A 78 11.36 15.29 8.57
N ASP A 79 11.44 14.25 9.40
CA ASP A 79 10.68 13.00 9.21
C ASP A 79 10.48 12.37 10.61
N ASN A 80 9.81 13.13 11.49
CA ASN A 80 9.32 12.61 12.76
C ASN A 80 7.97 11.94 12.50
N ASP A 81 8.01 10.81 11.78
CA ASP A 81 6.87 9.93 11.58
C ASP A 81 6.67 9.14 12.88
N ASN A 82 5.99 9.82 13.81
CA ASN A 82 5.37 9.39 15.06
C ASN A 82 5.28 7.86 15.25
N ASP A 83 6.39 7.20 15.60
CA ASP A 83 6.39 5.87 16.18
C ASP A 83 6.14 6.08 17.67
N SER A 84 4.86 6.24 18.00
CA SER A 84 4.28 6.25 19.33
C SER A 84 5.23 5.65 20.37
N GLU A 85 5.98 6.52 21.05
CA GLU A 85 6.60 6.24 22.33
C GLU A 85 5.46 5.91 23.29
N ASN A 86 5.07 4.65 23.29
CA ASN A 86 4.35 4.09 24.40
C ASN A 86 5.42 3.94 25.48
N GLU A 87 5.62 5.00 26.27
CA GLU A 87 6.24 4.93 27.59
C GLU A 87 5.48 3.86 28.37
N THR A 88 5.94 2.63 28.21
CA THR A 88 5.44 1.50 28.95
C THR A 88 6.23 1.55 30.22
N GLU A 89 5.55 2.02 31.27
CA GLU A 89 5.95 1.89 32.67
C GLU A 89 6.89 0.70 32.84
N GLU A 90 8.07 0.97 33.40
CA GLU A 90 9.12 0.00 33.70
C GLU A 90 8.56 -1.09 34.63
N ASN A 91 7.92 -2.08 34.02
CA ASN A 91 7.59 -3.32 34.67
C ASN A 91 8.89 -4.12 34.66
N GLU A 92 9.55 -4.22 35.81
CA GLU A 92 10.78 -4.98 36.07
C GLU A 92 10.58 -6.51 35.92
N GLY A 93 9.89 -6.94 34.87
CA GLY A 93 9.75 -8.33 34.49
C GLY A 93 10.98 -8.82 33.73
N PRO A 94 11.27 -10.12 33.77
CA PRO A 94 12.31 -10.71 32.94
C PRO A 94 12.00 -10.43 31.46
N LYS A 95 12.93 -9.73 30.78
CA LYS A 95 12.83 -9.41 29.34
C LYS A 95 12.60 -10.69 28.54
N SER A 96 11.69 -10.63 27.57
CA SER A 96 11.45 -11.76 26.69
C SER A 96 12.71 -12.07 25.87
N GLU A 97 12.92 -13.34 25.52
CA GLU A 97 14.07 -13.78 24.71
C GLU A 97 14.15 -13.01 23.38
N ILE A 98 13.01 -12.64 22.80
CA ILE A 98 12.93 -11.85 21.57
C ILE A 98 13.47 -10.43 21.78
N ASP A 99 13.21 -9.82 22.94
CA ASP A 99 13.63 -8.45 23.23
C ASP A 99 15.14 -8.37 23.48
N ILE A 100 15.70 -9.39 24.16
CA ILE A 100 17.15 -9.56 24.29
C ILE A 100 17.81 -9.70 22.91
N ILE A 101 17.21 -10.47 21.99
CA ILE A 101 17.71 -10.61 20.62
C ILE A 101 17.63 -9.27 19.85
N LYS A 102 16.56 -8.49 20.02
CA LYS A 102 16.43 -7.17 19.40
C LYS A 102 17.50 -6.20 19.92
N GLU A 103 17.80 -6.21 21.22
CA GLU A 103 18.87 -5.40 21.81
C GLU A 103 20.23 -5.75 21.19
N LYS A 104 20.55 -7.04 21.07
CA LYS A 104 21.78 -7.48 20.38
C LYS A 104 21.87 -6.97 18.93
N VAL A 105 20.74 -6.94 18.20
CA VAL A 105 20.70 -6.40 16.83
C VAL A 105 20.96 -4.90 16.82
N LYS A 106 20.38 -4.14 17.75
CA LYS A 106 20.62 -2.68 17.90
C LYS A 106 22.09 -2.38 18.20
N GLU A 107 22.71 -3.20 19.03
CA GLU A 107 24.14 -3.11 19.37
C GLU A 107 25.07 -3.70 18.29
N HIS A 108 24.53 -4.11 17.13
CA HIS A 108 25.28 -4.75 16.04
C HIS A 108 26.09 -6.00 16.43
N LYS A 109 25.67 -6.71 17.48
CA LYS A 109 26.30 -7.97 17.90
C LYS A 109 25.95 -9.10 16.91
N PRO A 110 26.88 -10.02 16.61
CA PRO A 110 26.60 -11.13 15.70
C PRO A 110 25.57 -12.09 16.31
N LEU A 111 24.44 -12.29 15.61
CA LEU A 111 23.40 -13.22 16.06
C LEU A 111 23.71 -14.67 15.65
N THR A 112 23.39 -15.58 16.55
CA THR A 112 23.38 -17.02 16.27
C THR A 112 22.29 -17.37 15.24
N PHE A 113 22.39 -18.56 14.65
CA PHE A 113 21.40 -19.02 13.67
C PHE A 113 20.00 -19.17 14.27
N GLN A 114 19.91 -19.68 15.51
CA GLN A 114 18.66 -19.88 16.21
C GLN A 114 17.96 -18.54 16.51
N GLU A 115 18.71 -17.55 16.99
CA GLU A 115 18.20 -16.19 17.24
C GLU A 115 17.68 -15.53 15.95
N ARG A 116 18.39 -15.71 14.83
CA ARG A 116 17.93 -15.22 13.51
C ARG A 116 16.63 -15.88 13.06
N MET A 117 16.49 -17.18 13.29
CA MET A 117 15.26 -17.91 12.96
C MET A 117 14.09 -17.45 13.83
N ALA A 118 14.31 -17.26 15.13
CA ALA A 118 13.31 -16.73 16.06
C ALA A 118 12.86 -15.32 15.66
N LEU A 119 13.80 -14.43 15.35
CA LEU A 119 13.51 -13.06 14.90
C LEU A 119 12.73 -13.03 13.59
N LYS A 120 13.07 -13.92 12.64
CA LYS A 120 12.33 -14.04 11.38
C LYS A 120 10.91 -14.56 11.61
N LYS A 121 10.71 -15.49 12.55
CA LYS A 121 9.40 -16.03 12.93
C LYS A 121 8.53 -14.95 13.58
N SER A 122 9.06 -14.20 14.54
CA SER A 122 8.32 -13.14 15.24
C SER A 122 7.90 -12.01 14.30
N ARG A 123 8.78 -11.59 13.37
CA ARG A 123 8.43 -10.60 12.33
C ARG A 123 7.26 -11.07 11.46
N LYS A 124 7.29 -12.34 11.01
CA LYS A 124 6.18 -12.91 10.21
C LYS A 124 4.87 -12.97 10.99
N GLU A 125 4.95 -13.30 12.27
CA GLU A 125 3.77 -13.37 13.13
C GLU A 125 3.16 -11.99 13.36
N LEU A 126 3.99 -10.99 13.65
CA LEU A 126 3.57 -9.60 13.79
C LEU A 126 2.94 -9.07 12.48
N ASP A 127 3.53 -9.36 11.32
CA ASP A 127 2.94 -9.01 10.02
C ASP A 127 1.58 -9.68 9.80
N LYS A 128 1.44 -10.95 10.21
CA LYS A 128 0.17 -11.68 10.14
C LYS A 128 -0.87 -11.03 11.07
N GLN A 129 -0.49 -10.68 12.29
CA GLN A 129 -1.35 -10.02 13.26
C GLN A 129 -1.81 -8.64 12.74
N ARG A 130 -0.89 -7.80 12.24
CA ARG A 130 -1.21 -6.50 11.64
C ARG A 130 -2.21 -6.63 10.49
N LYS A 131 -2.03 -7.63 9.62
CA LYS A 131 -2.99 -7.91 8.52
C LYS A 131 -4.36 -8.31 9.06
N MET A 132 -4.40 -9.22 10.03
CA MET A 132 -5.64 -9.67 10.67
C MET A 132 -6.35 -8.54 11.42
N GLU A 133 -5.60 -7.63 12.04
CA GLU A 133 -6.16 -6.47 12.73
C GLU A 133 -6.72 -5.44 11.73
N SER A 134 -6.00 -5.18 10.64
CA SER A 134 -6.48 -4.32 9.56
C SER A 134 -7.78 -4.85 8.94
N THR A 135 -7.90 -6.16 8.71
CA THR A 135 -9.14 -6.75 8.20
C THR A 135 -10.28 -6.66 9.23
N LYS A 136 -10.01 -6.92 10.51
CA LYS A 136 -10.99 -6.72 11.59
C LYS A 136 -11.49 -5.29 11.66
N LYS A 137 -10.59 -4.29 11.66
CA LYS A 137 -10.91 -2.86 11.65
C LYS A 137 -11.78 -2.48 10.44
N LYS A 138 -11.45 -2.97 9.25
CA LYS A 138 -12.28 -2.75 8.04
C LYS A 138 -13.68 -3.35 8.18
N ILE A 139 -13.80 -4.57 8.70
CA ILE A 139 -15.09 -5.22 8.92
C ILE A 139 -15.93 -4.45 9.94
N GLN A 140 -15.33 -4.00 11.04
CA GLN A 140 -16.00 -3.20 12.06
C GLN A 140 -16.52 -1.88 11.47
N LYS A 141 -15.67 -1.15 10.73
CA LYS A 141 -16.07 0.08 10.06
C LYS A 141 -17.24 -0.13 9.09
N MET A 142 -17.20 -1.19 8.27
CA MET A 142 -18.33 -1.52 7.39
C MET A 142 -19.61 -1.84 8.16
N LYS A 143 -19.50 -2.55 9.29
CA LYS A 143 -20.66 -2.86 10.16
C LYS A 143 -21.26 -1.58 10.75
N GLU A 144 -20.42 -0.68 11.27
CA GLU A 144 -20.86 0.60 11.83
C GLU A 144 -21.53 1.47 10.76
N GLU A 145 -20.91 1.62 9.58
CA GLU A 145 -21.51 2.36 8.47
C GLU A 145 -22.85 1.77 8.04
N ASN A 146 -22.96 0.44 7.94
CA ASN A 146 -24.22 -0.23 7.61
C ASN A 146 -25.28 0.00 8.70
N TYR A 147 -24.90 -0.09 9.97
CA TYR A 147 -25.81 0.19 11.09
C TYR A 147 -26.32 1.63 11.06
N GLN A 148 -25.45 2.60 10.76
CA GLN A 148 -25.85 4.01 10.62
C GLN A 148 -26.81 4.21 9.43
N ARG A 149 -26.52 3.59 8.28
CA ARG A 149 -27.42 3.63 7.10
C ARG A 149 -28.77 3.01 7.41
N GLN A 150 -28.80 1.88 8.12
CA GLN A 150 -30.04 1.23 8.54
C GLN A 150 -30.86 2.16 9.45
N ARG A 151 -30.24 2.75 10.47
CA ARG A 151 -30.91 3.74 11.33
C ARG A 151 -31.47 4.93 10.56
N GLN A 152 -30.71 5.47 9.60
CA GLN A 152 -31.20 6.57 8.76
C GLN A 152 -32.38 6.13 7.89
N THR A 153 -32.29 4.93 7.32
CA THR A 153 -33.35 4.35 6.49
C THR A 153 -34.62 4.10 7.31
N GLU A 154 -34.50 3.57 8.54
CA GLU A 154 -35.61 3.37 9.47
C GLU A 154 -36.26 4.69 9.87
N ARG A 155 -35.47 5.73 10.17
CA ARG A 155 -35.99 7.07 10.44
C ARG A 155 -36.83 7.57 9.27
N ILE A 156 -36.30 7.50 8.04
CA ILE A 156 -37.02 7.93 6.84
C ILE A 156 -38.28 7.08 6.62
N ARG A 157 -38.19 5.75 6.82
CA ARG A 157 -39.31 4.82 6.69
C ARG A 157 -40.47 5.18 7.61
N ASN A 158 -40.18 5.59 8.83
CA ASN A 158 -41.18 5.92 9.85
C ASN A 158 -41.67 7.38 9.74
N THR A 159 -40.94 8.26 9.04
CA THR A 159 -41.37 9.65 8.85
C THR A 159 -42.62 9.77 7.96
N LYS A 160 -43.52 10.66 8.37
CA LYS A 160 -44.78 10.94 7.69
C LYS A 160 -44.85 12.42 7.28
N THR A 161 -45.55 12.67 6.20
CA THR A 161 -45.91 14.03 5.74
C THR A 161 -46.92 14.68 6.69
N ARG A 162 -47.18 15.99 6.51
CA ARG A 162 -48.17 16.75 7.30
C ARG A 162 -49.57 16.12 7.32
N LYS A 163 -49.95 15.40 6.26
CA LYS A 163 -51.25 14.70 6.14
C LYS A 163 -51.21 13.24 6.65
N GLY A 164 -50.12 12.80 7.28
CA GLY A 164 -49.96 11.45 7.82
C GLY A 164 -49.56 10.38 6.80
N GLN A 165 -49.44 10.71 5.51
CA GLN A 165 -48.96 9.78 4.50
C GLN A 165 -47.46 9.51 4.65
N PRO A 166 -46.97 8.28 4.41
CA PRO A 166 -45.53 8.01 4.40
C PRO A 166 -44.80 8.88 3.37
N LEU A 167 -43.54 9.20 3.65
CA LEU A 167 -42.70 9.95 2.72
C LEU A 167 -42.56 9.22 1.37
N MET A 168 -42.24 9.95 0.30
CA MET A 168 -42.20 9.42 -1.07
C MET A 168 -41.34 8.16 -1.22
N GLY A 169 -40.12 8.12 -0.66
CA GLY A 169 -39.22 6.96 -0.77
C GLY A 169 -39.85 5.66 -0.23
N PRO A 170 -40.21 5.61 1.06
CA PRO A 170 -40.91 4.46 1.65
C PRO A 170 -42.22 4.11 0.93
N ARG A 171 -43.00 5.13 0.53
CA ARG A 171 -44.26 4.96 -0.20
C ARG A 171 -44.06 4.26 -1.54
N ILE A 172 -43.03 4.65 -2.29
CA ILE A 172 -42.69 4.04 -3.58
C ILE A 172 -42.33 2.57 -3.39
N ASN A 173 -41.52 2.23 -2.39
CA ASN A 173 -41.14 0.83 -2.14
C ASN A 173 -42.36 -0.06 -1.85
N SER A 174 -43.31 0.41 -1.02
CA SER A 174 -44.56 -0.31 -0.79
C SER A 174 -45.41 -0.47 -2.05
N LEU A 175 -45.47 0.55 -2.93
CA LEU A 175 -46.15 0.43 -4.22
C LEU A 175 -45.47 -0.59 -5.13
N LEU A 176 -44.13 -0.60 -5.18
CA LEU A 176 -43.37 -1.56 -5.98
C LEU A 176 -43.54 -3.00 -5.46
N GLU A 177 -43.47 -3.21 -4.14
CA GLU A 177 -43.73 -4.51 -3.50
C GLU A 177 -45.13 -5.03 -3.85
N LYS A 178 -46.14 -4.16 -3.78
CA LYS A 178 -47.52 -4.50 -4.15
C LYS A 178 -47.63 -4.90 -5.63
N ILE A 179 -47.02 -4.12 -6.54
CA ILE A 179 -47.00 -4.45 -7.97
C ILE A 179 -46.30 -5.80 -8.22
N GLN A 180 -45.23 -6.10 -7.48
CA GLN A 180 -44.55 -7.39 -7.59
C GLN A 180 -45.43 -8.55 -7.11
N GLN A 181 -46.10 -8.40 -5.96
CA GLN A 181 -47.05 -9.39 -5.44
C GLN A 181 -48.23 -9.62 -6.41
N ASP A 182 -48.80 -8.56 -6.95
CA ASP A 182 -49.91 -8.66 -7.92
C ASP A 182 -49.45 -9.37 -9.21
N LYS A 183 -48.20 -9.17 -9.63
CA LYS A 183 -47.60 -9.87 -10.79
C LYS A 183 -47.33 -11.35 -10.50
N THR A 184 -46.93 -11.71 -9.29
CA THR A 184 -46.71 -13.12 -8.92
C THR A 184 -48.03 -13.86 -8.71
N ASN A 185 -49.05 -13.18 -8.20
CA ASN A 185 -50.37 -13.78 -7.92
C ASN A 185 -51.25 -13.92 -9.19
N ASN A 186 -51.01 -13.10 -10.22
CA ASN A 186 -51.70 -13.18 -11.51
C ASN A 186 -50.96 -14.03 -12.55
N LYS A 187 -50.08 -14.94 -12.11
CA LYS A 187 -49.36 -15.90 -12.94
C LYS A 187 -49.75 -17.32 -12.54
#